data_AF-A0A832KFV7-F1
#
_entry.id   AF-A0A832KFV7-F1
#
_cell.length_a   1.000
_cell.length_b   1.000
_cell.length_c   1.000
_cell.angle_alpha   90.00
_cell.angle_beta   90.00
_cell.angle_gamma   90.00
#
_symmetry.space_group_name_H-M   'P 1'
#
loop_
_entity.id
_entity.type
_entity.pdbx_description
1 polymer ?
#
loop_
_entity_poly.entity_id
_entity_poly.type
_entity_poly.pdbx_seq_one_letter_code
_entity_poly.pdbx_strand_id
1 'polypeptide(L)'
;MSRRNDAVKVYEVPTYKQIFPYIMPKRCDSLVFQNMVLDLTNTVDFIKKNKRADGSNYRIFELFIAALMRTITLRPELNRFVANYQYWQRNELSVNFIVKEDYTDDAPEHSMPLYFSEDMTLEEMSKIINDAIIAQREPANENFTDKAILFFMKFPKTFIKMIVGFAGFLDRHGKAPKALRDADGLHTTIFISNMGSIGLGGGSPHHHIYEWGTTSLFATMGILRRVHKVVDGVKTHTDTMEVGFTVDERITDGFYFTKSIKLLQDLLNDPHLLTLKVTPPPPPLTKKEYRQKVKATKKASRV
;
A
#
# COMPACT_ATOMS: atom_id res chain seq x y z
N MET A 1 8.29 18.76 -18.19
CA MET A 1 8.04 17.38 -17.71
C MET A 1 6.55 17.32 -17.43
N SER A 2 5.77 16.37 -17.96
CA SER A 2 4.35 16.25 -17.58
C SER A 2 4.36 15.87 -16.10
N ARG A 3 4.17 16.85 -15.22
CA ARG A 3 4.30 16.71 -13.77
C ARG A 3 2.90 16.68 -13.21
N ARG A 4 2.49 15.53 -12.67
CA ARG A 4 1.53 15.53 -11.57
C ARG A 4 2.25 16.04 -10.33
N ASN A 5 1.51 16.57 -9.36
CA ASN A 5 2.06 16.99 -8.08
C ASN A 5 2.54 15.81 -7.21
N ASP A 6 2.05 14.60 -7.48
CA ASP A 6 2.22 13.39 -6.67
C ASP A 6 3.10 12.31 -7.30
N ALA A 7 3.46 12.48 -8.57
CA ALA A 7 4.15 11.45 -9.32
C ALA A 7 4.93 11.97 -10.53
N VAL A 8 5.89 11.16 -10.97
CA VAL A 8 6.63 11.33 -12.23
C VAL A 8 6.17 10.32 -13.27
N LYS A 9 6.07 10.77 -14.53
CA LYS A 9 5.64 9.90 -15.63
C LYS A 9 6.69 8.83 -15.94
N VAL A 10 6.24 7.58 -16.04
CA VAL A 10 7.09 6.44 -16.43
C VAL A 10 7.05 6.28 -17.95
N TYR A 11 8.23 6.31 -18.59
CA TYR A 11 8.37 6.09 -20.04
C TYR A 11 8.81 4.66 -20.38
N GLU A 12 9.46 3.98 -19.45
CA GLU A 12 9.96 2.61 -19.60
C GLU A 12 8.87 1.57 -19.31
N VAL A 13 7.81 1.62 -20.10
CA VAL A 13 6.70 0.66 -20.02
C VAL A 13 6.82 -0.33 -21.18
N PRO A 14 6.80 -1.66 -20.94
CA PRO A 14 6.79 -2.65 -22.00
C PRO A 14 5.68 -2.36 -23.01
N THR A 15 5.95 -2.51 -24.31
CA THR A 15 5.03 -2.13 -25.39
C THR A 15 3.63 -2.72 -25.22
N TYR A 16 3.54 -4.00 -24.83
CA TYR A 16 2.26 -4.67 -24.64
C TYR A 16 1.45 -4.07 -23.46
N LYS A 17 2.10 -3.62 -22.38
CA LYS A 17 1.40 -2.96 -21.25
C LYS A 17 0.87 -1.59 -21.63
N GLN A 18 1.45 -0.91 -22.62
CA GLN A 18 1.00 0.43 -23.02
C GLN A 18 -0.45 0.46 -23.53
N ILE A 19 -0.99 -0.68 -24.03
CA ILE A 19 -2.39 -0.76 -24.44
C ILE A 19 -3.35 -0.96 -23.26
N PHE A 20 -2.86 -1.45 -22.11
CA PHE A 20 -3.70 -1.86 -20.98
C PHE A 20 -4.63 -0.76 -20.46
N PRO A 21 -4.20 0.50 -20.28
CA PRO A 21 -5.12 1.55 -19.85
C PRO A 21 -6.28 1.81 -20.81
N TYR A 22 -6.16 1.44 -22.09
CA TYR A 22 -7.21 1.62 -23.11
C TYR A 22 -8.20 0.46 -23.14
N ILE A 23 -7.76 -0.76 -22.85
CA ILE A 23 -8.62 -1.96 -22.82
C ILE A 23 -9.22 -2.23 -21.43
N MET A 24 -8.56 -1.76 -20.37
CA MET A 24 -8.98 -1.82 -18.97
C MET A 24 -9.07 -0.38 -18.41
N PRO A 25 -10.10 0.39 -18.80
CA PRO A 25 -10.19 1.80 -18.45
C PRO A 25 -10.43 2.01 -16.94
N LYS A 26 -11.12 1.09 -16.27
CA LYS A 26 -11.36 1.14 -14.82
C LYS A 26 -10.39 0.21 -14.08
N ARG A 27 -10.15 0.46 -12.79
CA ARG A 27 -9.39 -0.47 -11.94
C ARG A 27 -10.13 -1.78 -11.73
N CYS A 28 -11.47 -1.74 -11.64
CA CYS A 28 -12.28 -2.95 -11.51
C CYS A 28 -12.09 -3.94 -12.68
N ASP A 29 -11.68 -3.43 -13.85
CA ASP A 29 -11.39 -4.25 -15.04
C ASP A 29 -10.00 -4.90 -14.98
N SER A 30 -9.15 -4.53 -14.02
CA SER A 30 -7.75 -4.96 -13.90
C SER A 30 -7.38 -5.52 -12.53
N LEU A 31 -8.37 -5.88 -11.71
CA LEU A 31 -8.12 -6.45 -10.38
C LEU A 31 -7.65 -7.90 -10.48
N VAL A 32 -6.50 -8.16 -9.86
CA VAL A 32 -6.03 -9.52 -9.60
C VAL A 32 -6.01 -9.75 -8.10
N PHE A 33 -6.67 -10.82 -7.68
CA PHE A 33 -6.78 -11.23 -6.28
C PHE A 33 -5.83 -12.41 -6.00
N GLN A 34 -5.09 -12.33 -4.90
CA GLN A 34 -4.19 -13.40 -4.46
C GLN A 34 -4.28 -13.57 -2.94
N ASN A 35 -4.66 -14.76 -2.48
CA ASN A 35 -4.54 -15.13 -1.06
C ASN A 35 -3.34 -16.04 -0.86
N MET A 36 -2.73 -15.93 0.31
CA MET A 36 -1.65 -16.81 0.75
C MET A 36 -1.59 -16.89 2.27
N VAL A 37 -1.01 -17.97 2.77
CA VAL A 37 -0.68 -18.12 4.19
C VAL A 37 0.80 -17.83 4.36
N LEU A 38 1.11 -16.82 5.16
CA LEU A 38 2.48 -16.46 5.51
C LEU A 38 2.89 -17.18 6.79
N ASP A 39 4.10 -17.74 6.79
CA ASP A 39 4.77 -18.21 8.00
C ASP A 39 5.44 -17.01 8.68
N LEU A 40 5.04 -16.76 9.92
CA LEU A 40 5.51 -15.66 10.76
C LEU A 40 6.22 -16.18 12.02
N THR A 41 6.60 -17.45 12.07
CA THR A 41 7.25 -18.06 13.25
C THR A 41 8.49 -17.26 13.67
N ASN A 42 9.36 -16.96 12.71
CA ASN A 42 10.56 -16.16 12.96
C ASN A 42 10.23 -14.70 13.27
N THR A 43 9.18 -14.13 12.66
CA THR A 43 8.67 -12.80 12.99
C THR A 43 8.23 -12.70 14.45
N VAL A 44 7.44 -13.69 14.90
CA VAL A 44 6.93 -13.76 16.28
C VAL A 44 8.09 -13.92 17.26
N ASP A 45 9.07 -14.77 16.94
CA ASP A 45 10.24 -14.96 17.79
C ASP A 45 11.15 -13.74 17.83
N PHE A 46 11.27 -13.00 16.72
CA PHE A 46 11.94 -11.70 16.70
C PHE A 46 11.27 -10.72 17.66
N ILE A 47 9.94 -10.60 17.62
CA ILE A 47 9.19 -9.68 18.52
C ILE A 47 9.39 -10.02 19.99
N LYS A 48 9.46 -11.32 20.35
CA LYS A 48 9.70 -11.73 21.75
C LYS A 48 11.09 -11.32 22.25
N LYS A 49 12.09 -11.37 21.37
CA LYS A 49 13.51 -11.14 21.71
C LYS A 49 13.93 -9.67 21.59
N ASN A 50 13.23 -8.88 20.78
CA ASN A 50 13.57 -7.50 20.49
C ASN A 50 12.50 -6.55 21.02
N LYS A 51 12.94 -5.57 21.79
CA LYS A 51 12.09 -4.48 22.30
C LYS A 51 12.40 -3.19 21.54
N ARG A 52 11.45 -2.27 21.57
CA ARG A 52 11.71 -0.88 21.18
C ARG A 52 12.60 -0.18 22.21
N ALA A 53 13.12 0.99 21.86
CA ALA A 53 13.92 1.82 22.78
C ALA A 53 13.15 2.19 24.07
N ASP A 54 11.82 2.30 24.01
CA ASP A 54 10.96 2.56 25.18
C ASP A 54 10.62 1.30 26.00
N GLY A 55 11.17 0.14 25.64
CA GLY A 55 10.93 -1.15 26.31
C GLY A 55 9.65 -1.87 25.88
N SER A 56 8.80 -1.26 25.05
CA SER A 56 7.58 -1.89 24.53
C SER A 56 7.89 -2.94 23.46
N ASN A 57 6.92 -3.85 23.24
CA ASN A 57 7.02 -4.84 22.17
C ASN A 57 6.60 -4.24 20.83
N TYR A 58 7.27 -4.65 19.76
CA TYR A 58 6.74 -4.47 18.42
C TYR A 58 5.44 -5.28 18.22
N ARG A 59 4.58 -4.82 17.32
CA ARG A 59 3.36 -5.55 16.90
C ARG A 59 3.58 -6.19 15.53
N ILE A 60 2.95 -7.34 15.30
CA ILE A 60 2.98 -8.02 13.98
C ILE A 60 2.56 -7.07 12.85
N PHE A 61 1.55 -6.22 13.11
CA PHE A 61 1.09 -5.20 12.17
C PHE A 61 2.19 -4.25 11.71
N GLU A 62 3.06 -3.81 12.63
CA GLU A 62 4.15 -2.87 12.32
C GLU A 62 5.25 -3.56 11.52
N LEU A 63 5.62 -4.78 11.88
CA LEU A 63 6.59 -5.57 11.12
C LEU A 63 6.08 -5.87 9.71
N PHE A 64 4.80 -6.20 9.58
CA PHE A 64 4.18 -6.46 8.29
C PHE A 64 4.17 -5.21 7.40
N ILE A 65 3.79 -4.04 7.94
CA ILE A 65 3.88 -2.78 7.20
C ILE A 65 5.34 -2.48 6.83
N ALA A 66 6.27 -2.60 7.76
CA ALA A 66 7.70 -2.36 7.50
C ALA A 66 8.23 -3.26 6.38
N ALA A 67 7.88 -4.56 6.40
CA ALA A 67 8.26 -5.51 5.36
C ALA A 67 7.62 -5.18 4.01
N LEU A 68 6.35 -4.75 3.98
CA LEU A 68 5.70 -4.28 2.75
C LEU A 68 6.34 -3.01 2.21
N MET A 69 6.59 -2.00 3.04
CA MET A 69 7.23 -0.75 2.64
C MET A 69 8.62 -1.03 2.09
N ARG A 70 9.41 -1.87 2.77
CA ARG A 70 10.73 -2.32 2.30
C ARG A 70 10.64 -3.06 0.97
N THR A 71 9.66 -3.96 0.82
CA THR A 71 9.42 -4.69 -0.43
C THR A 71 9.11 -3.71 -1.56
N ILE A 72 8.22 -2.76 -1.34
CA ILE A 72 7.78 -1.81 -2.36
C ILE A 72 8.92 -0.84 -2.74
N THR A 73 9.74 -0.39 -1.78
CA THR A 73 10.96 0.37 -2.05
C THR A 73 11.88 -0.39 -3.01
N LEU A 74 12.17 -1.65 -2.72
CA LEU A 74 13.05 -2.49 -3.55
C LEU A 74 12.38 -2.97 -4.85
N ARG A 75 11.05 -2.83 -4.94
CA ARG A 75 10.22 -3.29 -6.05
C ARG A 75 9.31 -2.15 -6.56
N PRO A 76 9.88 -1.07 -7.11
CA PRO A 76 9.20 0.21 -7.32
C PRO A 76 8.03 0.16 -8.31
N GLU A 77 7.88 -0.90 -9.11
CA GLU A 77 6.68 -1.06 -9.94
C GLU A 77 5.41 -1.17 -9.11
N LEU A 78 5.52 -1.67 -7.88
CA LEU A 78 4.41 -1.74 -6.92
C LEU A 78 3.98 -0.36 -6.41
N ASN A 79 4.84 0.65 -6.50
CA ASN A 79 4.51 2.04 -6.15
C ASN A 79 4.13 2.89 -7.38
N ARG A 80 3.48 2.26 -8.36
CA ARG A 80 2.97 2.94 -9.56
C ARG A 80 1.46 3.00 -9.54
N PHE A 81 0.91 3.87 -10.38
CA PHE A 81 -0.51 3.89 -10.69
C PHE A 81 -0.75 4.31 -12.14
N VAL A 82 -1.93 3.98 -12.65
CA VAL A 82 -2.41 4.46 -13.95
C VAL A 82 -3.40 5.60 -13.74
N ALA A 83 -3.16 6.72 -14.41
CA ALA A 83 -4.07 7.85 -14.44
C ALA A 83 -4.03 8.53 -15.81
N ASN A 84 -5.20 8.85 -16.35
CA ASN A 84 -5.35 9.45 -17.68
C ASN A 84 -4.61 8.68 -18.79
N TYR A 85 -4.77 7.35 -18.81
CA TYR A 85 -4.12 6.45 -19.77
C TYR A 85 -2.58 6.49 -19.74
N GLN A 86 -2.00 6.88 -18.62
CA GLN A 86 -0.56 7.04 -18.45
C GLN A 86 -0.09 6.38 -17.16
N TYR A 87 1.16 5.92 -17.19
CA TYR A 87 1.85 5.30 -16.07
C TYR A 87 2.61 6.34 -15.25
N TRP A 88 2.44 6.26 -13.94
CA TRP A 88 2.98 7.22 -12.98
C TRP A 88 3.70 6.48 -11.86
N GLN A 89 4.93 6.90 -11.55
CA GLN A 89 5.68 6.48 -10.37
C GLN A 89 5.38 7.48 -9.26
N ARG A 90 4.81 7.01 -8.16
CA ARG A 90 4.48 7.85 -7.01
C ARG A 90 5.78 8.40 -6.38
N ASN A 91 5.72 9.65 -5.92
CA ASN A 91 6.86 10.32 -5.27
C ASN A 91 7.02 9.95 -3.79
N GLU A 92 5.95 9.46 -3.16
CA GLU A 92 5.87 9.14 -1.74
C GLU A 92 5.65 7.64 -1.54
N LEU A 93 6.12 7.13 -0.40
CA LEU A 93 5.82 5.80 0.10
C LEU A 93 4.84 5.94 1.26
N SER A 94 3.66 5.34 1.13
CA SER A 94 2.55 5.61 2.07
C SER A 94 1.57 4.46 2.22
N VAL A 95 1.07 4.28 3.43
CA VAL A 95 0.03 3.30 3.76
C VAL A 95 -1.21 4.02 4.22
N ASN A 96 -2.39 3.55 3.84
CA ASN A 96 -3.62 3.89 4.52
C ASN A 96 -4.19 2.65 5.20
N PHE A 97 -4.71 2.78 6.41
CA PHE A 97 -5.49 1.74 7.07
C PHE A 97 -6.60 2.35 7.91
N ILE A 98 -7.59 1.55 8.28
CA ILE A 98 -8.70 1.99 9.12
C ILE A 98 -8.39 1.62 10.57
N VAL A 99 -8.59 2.57 11.48
CA VAL A 99 -8.55 2.36 12.93
C VAL A 99 -9.94 2.58 13.48
N LYS A 100 -10.43 1.62 14.25
CA LYS A 100 -11.66 1.76 15.01
C LYS A 100 -11.34 2.28 16.40
N GLU A 101 -12.10 3.26 16.88
CA GLU A 101 -11.90 3.82 18.23
C GLU A 101 -12.16 2.76 19.32
N ASP A 102 -13.23 1.98 19.16
CA ASP A 102 -13.62 0.89 20.04
C ASP A 102 -14.22 -0.29 19.24
N TYR A 103 -14.31 -1.47 19.83
CA TYR A 103 -14.85 -2.67 19.18
C TYR A 103 -16.38 -2.80 19.36
N THR A 104 -17.10 -1.68 19.32
CA THR A 104 -18.57 -1.64 19.29
C THR A 104 -19.07 -1.37 17.87
N ASP A 105 -20.28 -1.77 17.54
CA ASP A 105 -20.80 -1.61 16.18
C ASP A 105 -20.84 -0.13 15.76
N ASP A 106 -21.21 0.76 16.68
CA ASP A 106 -21.38 2.20 16.45
C ASP A 106 -20.09 3.02 16.62
N ALA A 107 -18.98 2.41 17.03
CA ALA A 107 -17.73 3.15 17.21
C ALA A 107 -17.22 3.71 15.87
N PRO A 108 -16.81 5.00 15.83
CA PRO A 108 -16.26 5.62 14.63
C PRO A 108 -15.04 4.87 14.09
N GLU A 109 -14.92 4.92 12.76
CA GLU A 109 -13.77 4.43 12.01
C GLU A 109 -13.02 5.60 11.38
N HIS A 110 -11.70 5.62 11.56
CA HIS A 110 -10.83 6.67 11.05
C HIS A 110 -9.88 6.13 10.01
N SER A 111 -9.83 6.79 8.85
CA SER A 111 -8.80 6.55 7.84
C SER A 111 -7.47 7.15 8.30
N MET A 112 -6.40 6.36 8.23
CA MET A 112 -5.07 6.72 8.71
C MET A 112 -4.02 6.67 7.59
N PRO A 113 -3.82 7.75 6.81
CA PRO A 113 -2.73 7.83 5.86
C PRO A 113 -1.42 8.15 6.58
N LEU A 114 -0.44 7.25 6.48
CA LEU A 114 0.93 7.44 6.98
C LEU A 114 1.92 7.48 5.83
N TYR A 115 2.98 8.26 6.01
CA TYR A 115 4.03 8.49 5.03
C TYR A 115 5.38 8.05 5.58
N PHE A 116 6.19 7.45 4.72
CA PHE A 116 7.51 6.91 5.07
C PHE A 116 8.56 7.38 4.06
N SER A 117 9.81 7.40 4.50
CA SER A 117 10.96 7.50 3.61
C SER A 117 11.44 6.11 3.21
N GLU A 118 11.97 5.99 1.99
CA GLU A 118 12.37 4.71 1.40
C GLU A 118 13.52 4.01 2.16
N ASP A 119 14.34 4.76 2.90
CA ASP A 119 15.49 4.27 3.66
C ASP A 119 15.18 3.94 5.14
N MET A 120 13.94 4.15 5.59
CA MET A 120 13.56 3.95 7.00
C MET A 120 13.76 2.51 7.46
N THR A 121 14.12 2.38 8.72
CA THR A 121 14.25 1.14 9.49
C THR A 121 12.94 0.74 10.16
N LEU A 122 12.87 -0.49 10.67
CA LEU A 122 11.73 -1.00 11.44
C LEU A 122 11.39 -0.10 12.63
N GLU A 123 12.40 0.37 13.36
CA GLU A 123 12.18 1.22 14.54
C GLU A 123 11.49 2.52 14.17
N GLU A 124 12.02 3.24 13.17
CA GLU A 124 11.47 4.51 12.66
C GLU A 124 10.02 4.33 12.16
N MET A 125 9.76 3.30 11.34
CA MET A 125 8.42 3.02 10.83
C MET A 125 7.45 2.62 11.95
N SER A 126 7.90 1.76 12.88
CA SER A 126 7.07 1.31 14.00
C SER A 126 6.67 2.49 14.90
N LYS A 127 7.57 3.46 15.10
CA LYS A 127 7.29 4.66 15.88
C LYS A 127 6.19 5.48 15.23
N ILE A 128 6.29 5.75 13.93
CA ILE A 128 5.27 6.50 13.17
C ILE A 128 3.90 5.82 13.28
N ILE A 129 3.86 4.50 13.09
CA ILE A 129 2.61 3.71 13.17
C ILE A 129 2.04 3.73 14.59
N ASN A 130 2.89 3.57 15.60
CA ASN A 130 2.48 3.54 16.99
C ASN A 130 1.95 4.89 17.46
N ASP A 131 2.68 5.97 17.20
CA ASP A 131 2.28 7.33 17.54
C ASP A 131 0.93 7.68 16.89
N ALA A 132 0.74 7.32 15.61
CA ALA A 132 -0.50 7.57 14.91
C ALA A 132 -1.69 6.79 15.51
N ILE A 133 -1.50 5.51 15.84
CA ILE A 133 -2.55 4.69 16.46
C ILE A 133 -2.90 5.21 17.86
N ILE A 134 -1.92 5.68 18.64
CA ILE A 134 -2.18 6.28 19.96
C ILE A 134 -2.96 7.59 19.81
N ALA A 135 -2.53 8.47 18.91
CA ALA A 135 -3.17 9.78 18.69
C ALA A 135 -4.65 9.66 18.28
N GLN A 136 -5.04 8.63 17.52
CA GLN A 136 -6.45 8.42 17.13
C GLN A 136 -7.29 7.65 18.14
N ARG A 137 -6.68 7.07 19.18
CA ARG A 137 -7.43 6.46 20.29
C ARG A 137 -7.73 7.45 21.40
N GLU A 138 -7.08 8.61 21.39
CA GLU A 138 -7.53 9.73 22.20
C GLU A 138 -8.86 10.22 21.62
N PRO A 139 -9.94 10.29 22.42
CA PRO A 139 -11.23 10.74 21.92
C PRO A 139 -11.06 12.15 21.37
N ALA A 140 -11.07 12.27 20.05
CA ALA A 140 -11.08 13.55 19.40
C ALA A 140 -12.42 14.19 19.72
N ASN A 141 -12.40 15.21 20.57
CA ASN A 141 -13.47 16.20 20.58
C ASN A 141 -13.49 16.85 19.18
N GLU A 142 -14.26 16.29 18.25
CA GLU A 142 -15.16 16.97 17.31
C GLU A 142 -15.29 16.26 15.95
N ASN A 143 -16.56 15.98 15.64
CA ASN A 143 -17.19 15.59 14.37
C ASN A 143 -17.01 16.60 13.21
N PHE A 144 -15.84 17.21 13.02
CA PHE A 144 -15.63 18.23 11.97
C PHE A 144 -15.88 17.66 10.56
N THR A 145 -15.34 16.47 10.28
CA THR A 145 -15.51 15.77 9.00
C THR A 145 -16.97 15.44 8.74
N ASP A 146 -17.68 14.89 9.72
CA ASP A 146 -19.10 14.55 9.59
C ASP A 146 -19.97 15.79 9.41
N LYS A 147 -19.71 16.88 10.16
CA LYS A 147 -20.41 18.16 9.97
C LYS A 147 -20.19 18.72 8.57
N ALA A 148 -18.97 18.63 8.04
CA ALA A 148 -18.64 19.07 6.68
C ALA A 148 -19.35 18.21 5.62
N ILE A 149 -19.37 16.88 5.78
CA ILE A 149 -20.10 15.96 4.90
C ILE A 149 -21.59 16.27 4.94
N LEU A 150 -22.18 16.38 6.13
CA LEU A 150 -23.60 16.70 6.31
C LEU A 150 -23.97 18.05 5.70
N PHE A 151 -23.10 19.06 5.84
CA PHE A 151 -23.29 20.35 5.17
C PHE A 151 -23.25 20.20 3.65
N PHE A 152 -22.27 19.48 3.11
CA PHE A 152 -22.13 19.24 1.68
C PHE A 152 -23.30 18.43 1.08
N MET A 153 -23.88 17.52 1.85
CA MET A 153 -25.06 16.75 1.44
C MET A 153 -26.37 17.56 1.41
N LYS A 154 -26.38 18.81 1.91
CA LYS A 154 -27.54 19.72 1.77
C LYS A 154 -27.69 20.29 0.36
N PHE A 155 -26.64 20.26 -0.47
CA PHE A 155 -26.72 20.77 -1.83
C PHE A 155 -27.52 19.83 -2.75
N PRO A 156 -28.14 20.35 -3.83
CA PRO A 156 -28.78 19.51 -4.83
C PRO A 156 -27.83 18.47 -5.43
N LYS A 157 -28.32 17.25 -5.66
CA LYS A 157 -27.52 16.13 -6.20
C LYS A 157 -26.75 16.49 -7.48
N THR A 158 -27.34 17.30 -8.36
CA THR A 158 -26.69 17.78 -9.60
C THR A 158 -25.45 18.63 -9.30
N PHE A 159 -25.51 19.49 -8.30
CA PHE A 159 -24.39 20.34 -7.89
C PHE A 159 -23.26 19.50 -7.28
N ILE A 160 -23.60 18.56 -6.39
CA ILE A 160 -22.64 17.61 -5.83
C ILE A 160 -21.94 16.82 -6.95
N LYS A 161 -22.70 16.28 -7.91
CA LYS A 161 -22.14 15.54 -9.05
C LYS A 161 -21.19 16.38 -9.89
N MET A 162 -21.50 17.67 -10.12
CA MET A 162 -20.61 18.57 -10.85
C MET A 162 -19.30 18.81 -10.08
N ILE A 163 -19.36 19.07 -8.78
CA ILE A 163 -18.17 19.30 -7.95
C ILE A 163 -17.29 18.05 -7.92
N VAL A 164 -17.86 16.88 -7.63
CA VAL A 164 -17.12 15.61 -7.59
C VAL A 164 -16.55 15.28 -8.98
N GLY A 165 -17.30 15.52 -10.05
CA GLY A 165 -16.83 15.35 -11.42
C GLY A 165 -15.65 16.27 -11.77
N PHE A 166 -15.70 17.53 -11.35
CA PHE A 166 -14.62 18.49 -11.53
C PHE A 166 -13.38 18.12 -10.70
N ALA A 167 -13.57 17.72 -9.43
CA ALA A 167 -12.49 17.22 -8.58
C ALA A 167 -11.81 15.98 -9.19
N GLY A 168 -12.59 15.02 -9.69
CA GLY A 168 -12.07 13.85 -10.40
C GLY A 168 -11.37 14.19 -11.71
N PHE A 169 -11.82 15.23 -12.42
CA PHE A 169 -11.11 15.76 -13.59
C PHE A 169 -9.74 16.33 -13.20
N LEU A 170 -9.67 17.15 -12.14
CA LEU A 170 -8.41 17.70 -11.63
C LEU A 170 -7.48 16.59 -11.15
N ASP A 171 -7.98 15.62 -10.38
CA ASP A 171 -7.18 14.50 -9.91
C ASP A 171 -6.63 13.67 -11.08
N ARG A 172 -7.46 13.31 -12.06
CA ARG A 172 -7.02 12.56 -13.26
C ARG A 172 -5.86 13.27 -13.99
N HIS A 173 -5.81 14.60 -13.94
CA HIS A 173 -4.76 15.41 -14.56
C HIS A 173 -3.63 15.82 -13.59
N GLY A 174 -3.63 15.32 -12.35
CA GLY A 174 -2.62 15.61 -11.33
C GLY A 174 -2.62 17.05 -10.82
N LYS A 175 -3.79 17.69 -10.85
CA LYS A 175 -4.03 19.06 -10.39
C LYS A 175 -4.89 19.11 -9.13
N ALA A 176 -5.25 17.95 -8.56
CA ALA A 176 -5.98 17.91 -7.31
C ALA A 176 -5.16 18.55 -6.18
N PRO A 177 -5.77 19.40 -5.33
CA PRO A 177 -5.10 19.95 -4.16
C PRO A 177 -4.56 18.84 -3.25
N LYS A 178 -3.40 19.07 -2.64
CA LYS A 178 -2.82 18.10 -1.69
C LYS A 178 -3.78 17.77 -0.55
N ALA A 179 -4.48 18.77 -0.01
CA ALA A 179 -5.49 18.57 1.04
C ALA A 179 -6.60 17.58 0.66
N LEU A 180 -7.04 17.56 -0.60
CA LEU A 180 -8.06 16.60 -1.05
C LEU A 180 -7.51 15.16 -1.04
N ARG A 181 -6.25 14.99 -1.45
CA ARG A 181 -5.56 13.69 -1.49
C ARG A 181 -5.24 13.16 -0.10
N ASP A 182 -4.85 14.06 0.80
CA ASP A 182 -4.52 13.71 2.18
C ASP A 182 -5.78 13.33 2.98
N ALA A 183 -6.94 13.90 2.63
CA ALA A 183 -8.19 13.68 3.35
C ALA A 183 -8.92 12.38 2.99
N ASP A 184 -8.71 11.80 1.80
CA ASP A 184 -9.48 10.64 1.36
C ASP A 184 -8.84 9.27 1.66
N GLY A 185 -7.54 9.22 1.98
CA GLY A 185 -6.83 7.96 2.23
C GLY A 185 -6.68 7.04 1.00
N LEU A 186 -7.11 7.48 -0.18
CA LEU A 186 -7.15 6.71 -1.43
C LEU A 186 -6.10 7.16 -2.46
N HIS A 187 -5.22 8.09 -2.07
CA HIS A 187 -4.04 8.50 -2.84
C HIS A 187 -2.73 7.98 -2.25
N THR A 188 -2.74 6.77 -1.71
CA THR A 188 -1.60 6.15 -1.03
C THR A 188 -0.92 5.07 -1.89
N THR A 189 0.21 4.54 -1.43
CA THR A 189 0.88 3.41 -2.11
C THR A 189 0.03 2.13 -1.99
N ILE A 190 -0.44 1.85 -0.78
CA ILE A 190 -1.22 0.65 -0.46
C ILE A 190 -2.27 0.97 0.61
N PHE A 191 -3.45 0.35 0.48
CA PHE A 191 -4.45 0.31 1.53
C PHE A 191 -4.36 -1.03 2.26
N ILE A 192 -4.33 -1.02 3.59
CA ILE A 192 -4.28 -2.22 4.42
C ILE A 192 -5.50 -2.28 5.32
N SER A 193 -6.17 -3.43 5.34
CA SER A 193 -7.19 -3.73 6.35
C SER A 193 -6.73 -4.84 7.27
N ASN A 194 -6.66 -4.55 8.57
CA ASN A 194 -6.30 -5.53 9.60
C ASN A 194 -7.55 -6.16 10.20
N MET A 195 -8.00 -7.26 9.59
CA MET A 195 -9.15 -8.02 10.08
C MET A 195 -8.81 -8.80 11.36
N GLY A 196 -7.52 -9.09 11.56
CA GLY A 196 -7.01 -9.74 12.75
C GLY A 196 -7.31 -8.98 14.05
N SER A 197 -7.28 -7.64 14.02
CA SER A 197 -7.56 -6.84 15.21
C SER A 197 -9.03 -6.83 15.63
N ILE A 198 -9.96 -7.03 14.70
CA ILE A 198 -11.41 -7.05 14.96
C ILE A 198 -11.98 -8.46 15.14
N GLY A 199 -11.11 -9.48 15.26
CA GLY A 199 -11.52 -10.84 15.60
C GLY A 199 -12.24 -11.62 14.50
N LEU A 200 -12.18 -11.16 13.24
CA LEU A 200 -12.77 -11.89 12.11
C LEU A 200 -11.97 -13.16 11.81
N GLY A 201 -12.41 -14.27 12.42
CA GLY A 201 -11.77 -15.58 12.34
C GLY A 201 -11.98 -16.34 11.02
N GLY A 202 -12.74 -15.78 10.07
CA GLY A 202 -13.13 -16.47 8.83
C GLY A 202 -12.11 -16.42 7.68
N GLY A 203 -11.00 -15.69 7.82
CA GLY A 203 -9.96 -15.54 6.81
C GLY A 203 -9.68 -14.07 6.46
N SER A 204 -8.97 -13.84 5.37
CA SER A 204 -8.62 -12.51 4.87
C SER A 204 -9.48 -12.19 3.63
N PRO A 205 -10.58 -11.41 3.75
CA PRO A 205 -11.49 -11.18 2.64
C PRO A 205 -10.80 -10.42 1.52
N HIS A 206 -11.14 -10.73 0.27
CA HIS A 206 -10.68 -9.93 -0.85
C HIS A 206 -11.37 -8.58 -0.85
N HIS A 207 -10.58 -7.50 -0.89
CA HIS A 207 -11.10 -6.15 -1.04
C HIS A 207 -10.74 -5.61 -2.42
N HIS A 208 -11.68 -4.96 -3.08
CA HIS A 208 -11.43 -4.28 -4.35
C HIS A 208 -10.47 -3.10 -4.16
N ILE A 209 -9.99 -2.53 -5.26
CA ILE A 209 -9.33 -1.22 -5.23
C ILE A 209 -10.34 -0.17 -5.70
N TYR A 210 -10.37 0.99 -5.04
CA TYR A 210 -11.31 2.05 -5.36
C TYR A 210 -11.02 2.71 -6.71
N GLU A 211 -12.08 3.04 -7.47
CA GLU A 211 -11.95 3.85 -8.69
C GLU A 211 -11.55 5.30 -8.39
N TRP A 212 -12.00 5.83 -7.25
CA TRP A 212 -11.53 7.11 -6.76
C TRP A 212 -10.11 6.98 -6.20
N GLY A 213 -9.28 7.98 -6.45
CA GLY A 213 -7.90 8.01 -5.97
C GLY A 213 -6.90 7.36 -6.91
N THR A 214 -5.74 7.01 -6.36
CA THR A 214 -4.57 6.48 -7.09
C THR A 214 -3.94 5.25 -6.44
N THR A 215 -4.45 4.79 -5.29
CA THR A 215 -4.01 3.53 -4.68
C THR A 215 -4.22 2.38 -5.65
N SER A 216 -3.18 1.57 -5.86
CA SER A 216 -3.18 0.47 -6.85
C SER A 216 -2.91 -0.89 -6.21
N LEU A 217 -2.81 -0.92 -4.88
CA LEU A 217 -2.60 -2.11 -4.06
C LEU A 217 -3.55 -2.08 -2.87
N PHE A 218 -4.12 -3.24 -2.56
CA PHE A 218 -4.83 -3.49 -1.32
C PHE A 218 -4.24 -4.74 -0.65
N ALA A 219 -4.05 -4.70 0.66
CA ALA A 219 -3.74 -5.88 1.45
C ALA A 219 -4.74 -6.07 2.58
N THR A 220 -5.10 -7.31 2.86
CA THR A 220 -5.90 -7.70 4.02
C THR A 220 -5.05 -8.63 4.88
N MET A 221 -5.15 -8.47 6.19
CA MET A 221 -4.45 -9.30 7.16
C MET A 221 -5.48 -10.03 8.02
N GLY A 222 -5.39 -11.36 8.05
CA GLY A 222 -6.18 -12.21 8.93
C GLY A 222 -5.62 -12.29 10.35
N ILE A 223 -6.15 -13.22 11.14
CA ILE A 223 -5.71 -13.50 12.50
C ILE A 223 -4.40 -14.31 12.47
N LEU A 224 -3.47 -13.98 13.37
CA LEU A 224 -2.29 -14.81 13.65
C LEU A 224 -2.72 -16.12 14.34
N ARG A 225 -2.42 -17.26 13.72
CA ARG A 225 -2.78 -18.60 14.21
C ARG A 225 -1.53 -19.44 14.44
N ARG A 226 -1.44 -20.04 15.63
CA ARG A 226 -0.44 -21.06 15.93
C ARG A 226 -0.96 -22.43 15.51
N VAL A 227 -0.28 -23.06 14.55
CA VAL A 227 -0.57 -24.40 14.08
C VAL A 227 0.44 -25.35 14.67
N HIS A 228 -0.02 -26.33 15.46
CA HIS A 228 0.84 -27.36 16.02
C HIS A 228 1.00 -28.52 15.03
N LYS A 229 2.23 -29.02 14.87
CA LYS A 229 2.56 -30.17 14.02
C LYS A 229 3.41 -31.15 14.82
N VAL A 230 3.34 -32.43 14.46
CA VAL A 230 4.26 -33.45 14.97
C VAL A 230 5.07 -33.92 13.77
N VAL A 231 6.36 -33.67 13.79
CA VAL A 231 7.30 -34.12 12.75
C VAL A 231 8.30 -35.04 13.44
N ASP A 232 8.37 -36.29 13.00
CA ASP A 232 9.27 -37.31 13.55
C ASP A 232 9.17 -37.48 15.08
N GLY A 233 7.96 -37.41 15.62
CA GLY A 233 7.69 -37.52 17.06
C GLY A 233 7.99 -36.25 17.88
N VAL A 234 8.56 -35.21 17.26
CA VAL A 234 8.81 -33.91 17.89
C VAL A 234 7.62 -32.98 17.66
N LYS A 235 7.06 -32.45 18.76
CA LYS A 235 6.04 -31.40 18.69
C LYS A 235 6.67 -30.08 18.25
N THR A 236 6.30 -29.62 17.06
CA THR A 236 6.68 -28.32 16.50
C THR A 236 5.45 -27.42 16.38
N HIS A 237 5.67 -26.13 16.17
CA HIS A 237 4.60 -25.19 15.88
C HIS A 237 5.03 -24.24 14.77
N THR A 238 4.04 -23.74 14.03
CA THR A 238 4.21 -22.70 13.02
C THR A 238 3.21 -21.59 13.34
N ASP A 239 3.69 -20.36 13.49
CA ASP A 239 2.82 -19.20 13.59
C ASP A 239 2.50 -18.71 12.17
N THR A 240 1.23 -18.65 11.81
CA THR A 240 0.78 -18.40 10.45
C THR A 240 -0.25 -17.28 10.39
N MET A 241 -0.31 -16.55 9.29
CA MET A 241 -1.33 -15.52 9.04
C MET A 241 -1.77 -15.59 7.59
N GLU A 242 -3.08 -15.66 7.36
CA GLU A 242 -3.63 -15.51 6.02
C GLU A 242 -3.59 -14.03 5.61
N VAL A 243 -3.13 -13.77 4.39
CA VAL A 243 -3.03 -12.44 3.82
C VAL A 243 -3.62 -12.47 2.41
N GLY A 244 -4.48 -11.49 2.12
CA GLY A 244 -5.03 -11.28 0.79
C GLY A 244 -4.45 -10.04 0.15
N PHE A 245 -4.06 -10.12 -1.11
CA PHE A 245 -3.63 -8.99 -1.93
C PHE A 245 -4.59 -8.78 -3.08
N THR A 246 -4.85 -7.51 -3.38
CA THR A 246 -5.49 -7.08 -4.62
C THR A 246 -4.57 -6.10 -5.31
N VAL A 247 -4.31 -6.33 -6.59
CA VAL A 247 -3.34 -5.57 -7.37
C VAL A 247 -3.98 -5.12 -8.67
N ASP A 248 -3.69 -3.89 -9.09
CA ASP A 248 -3.97 -3.43 -10.44
C ASP A 248 -2.95 -4.06 -11.42
N GLU A 249 -3.38 -5.04 -12.23
CA GLU A 249 -2.51 -5.74 -13.19
C GLU A 249 -1.89 -4.79 -14.23
N ARG A 250 -2.44 -3.58 -14.39
CA ARG A 250 -1.87 -2.62 -15.32
C ARG A 250 -0.46 -2.22 -14.91
N ILE A 251 -0.19 -2.08 -13.60
CA ILE A 251 1.09 -1.55 -13.08
C ILE A 251 2.20 -2.60 -12.97
N THR A 252 1.85 -3.89 -12.83
CA THR A 252 2.81 -4.97 -12.60
C THR A 252 2.32 -6.28 -13.21
N ASP A 253 3.24 -7.16 -13.61
CA ASP A 253 2.87 -8.50 -14.12
C ASP A 253 3.05 -9.57 -13.05
N GLY A 254 2.46 -10.75 -13.29
CA GLY A 254 2.48 -11.85 -12.33
C GLY A 254 3.89 -12.32 -11.93
N PHE A 255 4.87 -12.26 -12.83
CA PHE A 255 6.24 -12.67 -12.51
C PHE A 255 6.94 -11.65 -11.61
N TYR A 256 6.81 -10.36 -11.92
CA TYR A 256 7.30 -9.30 -11.06
C TYR A 256 6.64 -9.36 -9.68
N PHE A 257 5.32 -9.54 -9.62
CA PHE A 257 4.57 -9.63 -8.37
C PHE A 257 4.99 -10.85 -7.54
N THR A 258 5.12 -12.03 -8.15
CA THR A 258 5.57 -13.25 -7.45
C THR A 258 6.95 -13.06 -6.81
N LYS A 259 7.89 -12.43 -7.53
CA LYS A 259 9.21 -12.12 -6.97
C LYS A 259 9.14 -11.10 -5.82
N SER A 260 8.21 -10.15 -5.88
CA SER A 260 7.98 -9.20 -4.78
C SER A 260 7.39 -9.90 -3.55
N ILE A 261 6.46 -10.84 -3.73
CA ILE A 261 5.92 -11.66 -2.64
C ILE A 261 7.01 -12.53 -2.00
N LYS A 262 7.89 -13.12 -2.82
CA LYS A 262 9.04 -13.88 -2.29
C LYS A 262 9.94 -12.99 -1.43
N LEU A 263 10.26 -11.77 -1.90
CA LEU A 263 11.03 -10.81 -1.10
C LEU A 263 10.31 -10.47 0.22
N LEU A 264 8.99 -10.26 0.18
CA LEU A 264 8.21 -10.03 1.40
C LEU A 264 8.31 -11.21 2.38
N GLN A 265 8.21 -12.45 1.89
CA GLN A 265 8.38 -13.66 2.69
C GLN A 265 9.79 -13.75 3.27
N ASP A 266 10.83 -13.46 2.48
CA ASP A 266 12.21 -13.47 2.94
C ASP A 266 12.42 -12.44 4.07
N LEU A 267 11.87 -11.23 3.95
CA LEU A 267 11.94 -10.17 4.97
C LEU A 267 11.17 -10.52 6.25
N LEU A 268 10.04 -11.21 6.14
CA LEU A 268 9.27 -11.67 7.31
C LEU A 268 9.95 -12.86 7.99
N ASN A 269 10.61 -13.72 7.21
CA ASN A 269 11.36 -14.86 7.70
C ASN A 269 12.68 -14.45 8.38
N ASP A 270 13.30 -13.35 7.96
CA ASP A 270 14.43 -12.70 8.65
C ASP A 270 14.18 -11.20 8.92
N PRO A 271 13.42 -10.87 9.99
CA PRO A 271 13.08 -9.48 10.30
C PRO A 271 14.27 -8.60 10.67
N HIS A 272 15.45 -9.16 10.94
CA HIS A 272 16.64 -8.36 11.21
C HIS A 272 17.04 -7.51 9.99
N LEU A 273 16.70 -7.94 8.78
CA LEU A 273 16.90 -7.15 7.56
C LEU A 273 16.13 -5.82 7.57
N LEU A 274 15.06 -5.71 8.35
CA LEU A 274 14.26 -4.49 8.48
C LEU A 274 14.90 -3.46 9.42
N THR A 275 15.86 -3.85 10.27
CA THR A 275 16.59 -2.91 11.15
C THR A 275 17.71 -2.19 10.38
N LEU A 276 18.09 -2.72 9.22
CA LEU A 276 19.11 -2.17 8.35
C LEU A 276 18.50 -1.12 7.40
N LYS A 277 19.25 -0.07 7.10
CA LYS A 277 18.91 0.86 6.01
C LYS A 277 19.17 0.21 4.64
N VAL A 278 18.43 0.64 3.63
CA VAL A 278 18.64 0.19 2.25
C VAL A 278 18.82 1.36 1.31
N THR A 279 19.50 1.11 0.20
CA THR A 279 19.56 2.05 -0.91
C THR A 279 18.43 1.72 -1.89
N PRO A 280 17.49 2.64 -2.12
CA PRO A 280 16.44 2.43 -3.10
C PRO A 280 17.02 2.32 -4.52
N PRO A 281 16.34 1.62 -5.43
CA PRO A 281 16.71 1.61 -6.84
C PRO A 281 16.63 3.03 -7.43
N PRO A 282 17.37 3.31 -8.51
CA PRO A 282 17.35 4.63 -9.13
C PRO A 282 15.93 5.00 -9.61
N PRO A 283 15.59 6.30 -9.60
CA PRO A 283 14.30 6.78 -10.09
C PRO A 283 14.11 6.46 -11.58
N PRO A 284 12.86 6.46 -12.08
CA PRO A 284 12.59 6.19 -13.49
C PRO A 284 13.25 7.24 -14.40
N LEU A 285 13.67 6.81 -15.59
CA LEU A 285 14.32 7.68 -16.55
C LEU A 285 13.45 8.88 -16.94
N THR A 286 14.08 10.06 -17.04
CA THR A 286 13.45 11.22 -17.64
C THR A 286 13.16 10.98 -19.13
N LYS A 287 12.27 11.80 -19.69
CA LYS A 287 11.96 11.74 -21.14
C LYS A 287 13.20 11.87 -22.02
N LYS A 288 14.20 12.66 -21.60
CA LYS A 288 15.45 12.88 -22.35
C LYS A 288 16.31 11.61 -22.32
N GLU A 289 16.53 11.04 -21.13
CA GLU A 289 17.32 9.82 -20.94
C GLU A 289 16.67 8.62 -21.63
N TYR A 290 15.35 8.47 -21.51
CA TYR A 290 14.62 7.42 -22.20
C TYR A 290 14.79 7.50 -23.73
N ARG A 291 14.69 8.71 -24.32
CA ARG A 291 14.92 8.91 -25.76
C ARG A 291 16.35 8.59 -26.16
N GLN A 292 17.34 8.91 -25.32
CA GLN A 292 18.73 8.57 -25.55
C GLN A 292 18.94 7.05 -25.50
N LYS A 293 18.39 6.37 -24.49
CA LYS A 293 18.40 4.90 -24.36
C LYS A 293 17.82 4.23 -25.60
N VAL A 294 16.62 4.63 -26.04
CA VAL A 294 15.98 4.08 -27.26
C VAL A 294 16.84 4.29 -28.51
N LYS A 295 17.44 5.49 -28.68
CA LYS A 295 18.36 5.75 -29.79
C LYS A 295 19.59 4.85 -29.74
N ALA A 296 20.18 4.65 -28.56
CA ALA A 296 21.33 3.77 -28.36
C ALA A 296 21.00 2.30 -28.69
N THR A 297 19.87 1.78 -28.22
CA THR A 297 19.42 0.41 -28.52
C THR A 297 19.16 0.20 -30.02
N LYS A 298 18.55 1.19 -30.69
CA LYS A 298 18.36 1.15 -32.16
C LYS A 298 19.67 1.19 -32.94
N LYS A 299 20.69 1.88 -32.43
CA LYS A 299 22.02 1.91 -33.04
C LYS A 299 22.73 0.56 -32.86
N ALA A 300 22.64 -0.03 -31.66
CA ALA A 300 23.27 -1.30 -31.34
C ALA A 300 22.65 -2.50 -32.07
N SER A 301 21.34 -2.48 -32.37
CA SER A 301 20.65 -3.52 -33.13
C SER A 301 20.84 -3.45 -34.65
N ARG A 302 21.52 -2.40 -35.14
CA ARG A 302 21.87 -2.20 -36.56
C ARG A 302 23.33 -2.57 -36.88
N VAL A 303 24.11 -2.90 -35.86
CA VAL A 303 25.48 -3.42 -35.94
C VAL A 303 25.41 -4.92 -35.71
#